data_AF-A0A9D0ZPP9-F1
#
_entry.id   AF-A0A9D0ZPP9-F1
#
_cell.length_a   1.000
_cell.length_b   1.000
_cell.length_c   1.000
_cell.angle_alpha   90.00
_cell.angle_beta   90.00
_cell.angle_gamma   90.00
#
_symmetry.space_group_name_H-M   'P 1'
#
loop_
_entity.id
_entity.type
_entity.pdbx_description
1 polymer ?
#
loop_
_entity_poly.entity_id
_entity_poly.type
_entity_poly.pdbx_seq_one_letter_code
_entity_poly.pdbx_strand_id
1 'polypeptide(L)'
;MRVETEEKYYCQKPENLIKIAKELNFKETEKEEEIDEYFTDINSNFIKNRTCLRIRKTNNKTMEITHKGKSDSLFGLFCKLENNVKANIEDYDNYVSLLSSLGYYSYVEVVKNRITYELKNKNYKYSIMIDTLPEIGGFAEFEILSKRNENTKEELKKELSNFVSKFSKLKLTEATRPYRDIVAGHIKQKLVKNKEILNLCINLDGELSRYEKNFFKKNQDQISKICGKPIKWREYKDNESIDKKLYPLVEEYLESLIFDSQGLLITSKLLKQLPYTKYYFTKVNESFCKSFLKKLNIENNNVLYIKNNETISNILKQNNIQVKNSVIIDEKDFKITNSKLLILINE
;
A
#
# COMPACT_ATOMS: atom_id res chain seq x y z
N MET A 1 27.20 0.44 19.00
CA MET A 1 26.01 1.14 18.47
C MET A 1 26.48 2.31 17.61
N ARG A 2 25.84 2.55 16.46
CA ARG A 2 26.20 3.60 15.49
C ARG A 2 25.19 4.74 15.59
N VAL A 3 25.62 5.96 15.25
CA VAL A 3 24.74 7.11 15.11
C VAL A 3 24.78 7.54 13.64
N GLU A 4 23.61 7.76 13.09
CA GLU A 4 23.37 8.12 11.69
C GLU A 4 22.69 9.49 11.65
N THR A 5 23.10 10.31 10.69
CA THR A 5 22.42 11.57 10.36
C THR A 5 22.35 11.69 8.84
N GLU A 6 21.19 12.13 8.34
CA GLU A 6 20.91 12.20 6.91
C GLU A 6 20.20 13.50 6.53
N GLU A 7 20.45 13.97 5.31
CA GLU A 7 19.67 15.01 4.63
C GLU A 7 19.29 14.53 3.23
N LYS A 8 18.01 14.69 2.87
CA LYS A 8 17.46 14.25 1.58
C LYS A 8 17.12 15.45 0.70
N TYR A 9 17.40 15.32 -0.59
CA TYR A 9 17.18 16.35 -1.60
C TYR A 9 16.52 15.79 -2.85
N TYR A 10 15.74 16.62 -3.54
CA TYR A 10 15.31 16.34 -4.91
C TYR A 10 16.50 16.42 -5.86
N CYS A 11 16.66 15.42 -6.74
CA CYS A 11 17.78 15.32 -7.66
C CYS A 11 17.32 14.82 -9.04
N GLN A 12 16.93 15.75 -9.91
CA GLN A 12 16.47 15.43 -11.27
C GLN A 12 17.63 15.19 -12.27
N LYS A 13 18.86 15.58 -11.91
CA LYS A 13 20.05 15.46 -12.76
C LYS A 13 21.18 14.73 -12.00
N PRO A 14 21.03 13.42 -11.73
CA PRO A 14 21.97 12.67 -10.92
C PRO A 14 23.39 12.65 -11.51
N GLU A 15 23.52 12.71 -12.84
CA GLU A 15 24.79 12.79 -13.59
C GLU A 15 25.77 13.83 -13.01
N ASN A 16 25.28 15.05 -12.73
CA ASN A 16 26.10 16.15 -12.22
C ASN A 16 26.56 15.89 -10.78
N LEU A 17 25.68 15.29 -9.97
CA LEU A 17 25.99 14.91 -8.60
C LEU A 17 27.04 13.79 -8.56
N ILE A 18 26.88 12.78 -9.43
CA ILE A 18 27.85 11.68 -9.58
C ILE A 18 29.21 12.21 -9.99
N LYS A 19 29.26 13.18 -10.92
CA LYS A 19 30.52 13.79 -11.36
C LYS A 19 31.26 14.44 -10.17
N ILE A 20 30.57 15.28 -9.40
CA ILE A 20 31.17 15.94 -8.23
C ILE A 20 31.57 14.91 -7.16
N ALA A 21 30.75 13.88 -6.94
CA ALA A 21 31.06 12.81 -5.99
C ALA A 21 32.38 12.08 -6.37
N LYS A 22 32.55 11.74 -7.65
CA LYS A 22 33.77 11.11 -8.17
C LYS A 22 34.99 12.03 -8.06
N GLU A 23 34.85 13.33 -8.35
CA GLU A 23 35.91 14.33 -8.15
C GLU A 23 36.33 14.44 -6.67
N LEU A 24 35.40 14.17 -5.74
CA LEU A 24 35.65 14.09 -4.30
C LEU A 24 36.10 12.70 -3.82
N ASN A 25 36.47 11.80 -4.74
CA ASN A 25 36.94 10.43 -4.48
C ASN A 25 35.90 9.48 -3.87
N PHE A 26 34.61 9.79 -3.95
CA PHE A 26 33.57 8.81 -3.62
C PHE A 26 33.57 7.69 -4.66
N LYS A 27 33.39 6.45 -4.19
CA LYS A 27 33.35 5.26 -5.04
C LYS A 27 31.96 4.66 -4.99
N GLU A 28 31.47 4.24 -6.16
CA GLU A 28 30.27 3.41 -6.23
C GLU A 28 30.52 2.09 -5.51
N THR A 29 29.67 1.75 -4.55
CA THR A 29 29.80 0.53 -3.74
C THR A 29 28.67 -0.44 -4.00
N GLU A 30 27.45 0.06 -4.22
CA GLU A 30 26.24 -0.74 -4.27
C GLU A 30 25.26 -0.18 -5.30
N LYS A 31 24.51 -1.10 -5.92
CA LYS A 31 23.38 -0.79 -6.79
C LYS A 31 22.26 -1.78 -6.51
N GLU A 32 21.13 -1.27 -6.07
CA GLU A 32 20.06 -2.09 -5.51
C GLU A 32 18.68 -1.60 -5.95
N GLU A 33 17.77 -2.54 -6.15
CA GLU A 33 16.33 -2.29 -6.15
C GLU A 33 15.79 -2.60 -4.76
N GLU A 34 15.20 -1.60 -4.10
CA GLU A 34 14.51 -1.76 -2.81
C GLU A 34 13.00 -1.64 -3.01
N ILE A 35 12.24 -2.60 -2.46
CA ILE A 35 10.79 -2.57 -2.40
C ILE A 35 10.38 -2.49 -0.93
N ASP A 36 9.92 -1.30 -0.51
CA ASP A 36 9.48 -1.03 0.86
C ASP A 36 7.95 -1.03 0.95
N GLU A 37 7.38 -2.04 1.59
CA GLU A 37 5.96 -2.04 1.97
C GLU A 37 5.82 -1.47 3.38
N TYR A 38 5.20 -0.29 3.50
CA TYR A 38 4.96 0.37 4.78
C TYR A 38 3.62 -0.06 5.36
N PHE A 39 3.55 -0.23 6.67
CA PHE A 39 2.36 -0.66 7.40
C PHE A 39 1.91 0.40 8.41
N THR A 40 0.60 0.46 8.65
CA THR A 40 0.00 1.33 9.65
C THR A 40 -1.23 0.70 10.28
N ASP A 41 -1.62 1.15 11.48
CA ASP A 41 -2.87 0.72 12.10
C ASP A 41 -4.10 1.33 11.42
N ILE A 42 -5.29 0.86 11.78
CA ILE A 42 -6.54 1.28 11.13
C ILE A 42 -6.86 2.78 11.26
N ASN A 43 -6.30 3.45 12.28
CA ASN A 43 -6.45 4.89 12.51
C ASN A 43 -5.24 5.68 11.99
N SER A 44 -4.32 4.98 11.33
CA SER A 44 -3.11 5.51 10.70
C SER A 44 -2.18 6.26 11.65
N ASN A 45 -2.11 5.82 12.91
CA ASN A 45 -1.28 6.47 13.93
C ASN A 45 0.21 6.39 13.58
N PHE A 46 0.67 5.35 12.87
CA PHE A 46 2.09 5.27 12.48
C PHE A 46 2.45 6.36 11.46
N ILE A 47 1.55 6.65 10.52
CA ILE A 47 1.75 7.73 9.54
C ILE A 47 1.74 9.08 10.26
N LYS A 48 0.70 9.34 11.05
CA LYS A 48 0.52 10.60 11.83
C LYS A 48 1.69 10.89 12.77
N ASN A 49 2.23 9.87 13.44
CA ASN A 49 3.35 10.01 14.37
C ASN A 49 4.73 9.90 13.73
N ARG A 50 4.80 9.81 12.39
CA ARG A 50 6.02 9.54 11.64
C ARG A 50 6.78 8.27 12.07
N THR A 51 6.11 7.31 12.70
CA THR A 51 6.64 5.98 12.97
C THR A 51 6.85 5.23 11.65
N CYS A 52 7.82 4.33 11.61
CA CYS A 52 8.03 3.44 10.47
C CYS A 52 7.83 2.01 10.93
N LEU A 53 6.92 1.30 10.28
CA LEU A 53 6.89 -0.15 10.25
C LEU A 53 6.90 -0.54 8.78
N ARG A 54 7.92 -1.27 8.33
CA ARG A 54 7.99 -1.73 6.94
C ARG A 54 8.55 -3.12 6.83
N ILE A 55 8.20 -3.78 5.74
CA ILE A 55 8.93 -4.91 5.19
C ILE A 55 9.68 -4.40 3.96
N ARG A 56 10.99 -4.60 3.92
CA ARG A 56 11.84 -4.26 2.78
C ARG A 56 12.32 -5.52 2.10
N LYS A 57 12.21 -5.57 0.78
CA LYS A 57 12.89 -6.56 -0.07
C LYS A 57 13.99 -5.85 -0.86
N THR A 58 15.20 -6.40 -0.85
CA THR A 58 16.32 -5.86 -1.63
C THR A 58 16.72 -6.84 -2.72
N ASN A 59 16.71 -6.37 -3.98
CA ASN A 59 17.01 -7.13 -5.19
C ASN A 59 16.21 -8.44 -5.32
N ASN A 60 15.04 -8.53 -4.66
CA ASN A 60 14.26 -9.76 -4.49
C ASN A 60 15.07 -10.95 -3.95
N LYS A 61 16.09 -10.69 -3.12
CA LYS A 61 17.00 -11.71 -2.56
C LYS A 61 16.97 -11.73 -1.04
N THR A 62 16.95 -10.56 -0.42
CA THR A 62 16.93 -10.42 1.03
C THR A 62 15.68 -9.70 1.47
N MET A 63 15.23 -9.99 2.69
CA MET A 63 14.10 -9.31 3.30
C MET A 63 14.44 -8.90 4.73
N GLU A 64 13.98 -7.72 5.14
CA GLU A 64 14.06 -7.25 6.51
C GLU A 64 12.77 -6.57 6.95
N ILE A 65 12.49 -6.66 8.25
CA ILE A 65 11.40 -5.95 8.91
C ILE A 65 12.03 -4.86 9.76
N THR A 66 11.60 -3.62 9.52
CA THR A 66 12.12 -2.45 10.21
C THR A 66 11.02 -1.80 11.03
N HIS A 67 11.30 -1.59 12.32
CA HIS A 67 10.54 -0.67 13.15
C HIS A 67 11.42 0.52 13.56
N LYS A 68 11.08 1.72 13.09
CA LYS A 68 11.68 2.98 13.58
C LYS A 68 10.63 3.72 14.41
N GLY A 69 10.94 3.97 15.68
CA GLY A 69 10.05 4.63 16.64
C GLY A 69 9.62 6.05 16.24
N LYS A 70 8.86 6.71 17.13
CA LYS A 70 8.46 8.12 16.91
C LYS A 70 9.70 8.99 16.70
N SER A 71 9.57 9.98 15.83
CA SER A 71 10.55 11.05 15.76
C SER A 71 10.50 11.84 17.07
N ASP A 72 11.51 11.70 17.93
CA ASP A 72 11.71 12.69 19.00
C ASP A 72 12.18 13.97 18.31
N SER A 73 11.26 14.89 18.08
CA SER A 73 11.50 16.20 17.43
C SER A 73 12.28 17.16 18.32
N LEU A 74 13.11 16.68 19.22
CA LEU A 74 14.09 17.52 19.89
C LEU A 74 15.16 17.88 18.82
N PHE A 75 14.88 18.97 18.09
CA PHE A 75 15.78 19.75 17.24
C PHE A 75 15.95 19.36 15.76
N GLY A 76 14.93 18.76 15.13
CA GLY A 76 14.88 18.62 13.66
C GLY A 76 15.83 17.58 13.06
N LEU A 77 16.42 16.71 13.89
CA LEU A 77 17.18 15.53 13.49
C LEU A 77 16.33 14.28 13.73
N PHE A 78 16.24 13.39 12.74
CA PHE A 78 15.52 12.12 12.85
C PHE A 78 16.31 11.08 13.66
N CYS A 79 16.58 11.33 14.94
CA CYS A 79 17.11 10.28 15.82
C CYS A 79 15.98 9.30 16.18
N LYS A 80 15.88 8.16 15.49
CA LYS A 80 14.91 7.10 15.81
C LYS A 80 15.62 5.88 16.37
N LEU A 81 15.00 5.22 17.36
CA LEU A 81 15.37 3.86 17.72
C LEU A 81 14.89 2.94 16.60
N GLU A 82 15.83 2.26 15.95
CA GLU A 82 15.61 1.38 14.81
C GLU A 82 15.92 -0.06 15.19
N ASN A 83 14.93 -0.94 14.99
CA ASN A 83 15.06 -2.37 15.15
C ASN A 83 14.86 -3.02 13.77
N ASN A 84 15.90 -3.70 13.29
CA ASN A 84 15.87 -4.44 12.02
C ASN A 84 15.97 -5.94 12.29
N VAL A 85 15.00 -6.70 11.77
CA VAL A 85 14.96 -8.15 11.86
C VAL A 85 15.12 -8.71 10.45
N LYS A 86 16.20 -9.46 10.23
CA LYS A 86 16.38 -10.21 8.97
C LYS A 86 15.34 -11.32 8.89
N ALA A 87 14.74 -11.49 7.72
CA ALA A 87 13.71 -12.49 7.47
C ALA A 87 13.97 -13.22 6.14
N ASN A 88 13.48 -14.45 6.02
CA ASN A 88 13.49 -15.15 4.74
C ASN A 88 12.44 -14.53 3.82
N ILE A 89 12.81 -14.25 2.56
CA ILE A 89 11.91 -13.66 1.58
C ILE A 89 10.70 -14.56 1.27
N GLU A 90 10.86 -15.87 1.38
CA GLU A 90 9.79 -16.86 1.19
C GLU A 90 8.68 -16.75 2.25
N ASP A 91 8.99 -16.16 3.41
CA ASP A 91 8.04 -15.92 4.50
C ASP A 91 7.27 -14.60 4.37
N TYR A 92 7.41 -13.88 3.25
CA TYR A 92 6.77 -12.57 3.05
C TYR A 92 5.27 -12.59 3.39
N ASP A 93 4.51 -13.54 2.84
CA ASP A 93 3.07 -13.63 3.08
C ASP A 93 2.74 -13.97 4.55
N ASN A 94 3.60 -14.76 5.22
CA ASN A 94 3.46 -15.08 6.64
C ASN A 94 3.61 -13.81 7.50
N TYR A 95 4.59 -12.95 7.18
CA TYR A 95 4.78 -11.69 7.89
C TYR A 95 3.67 -10.68 7.62
N VAL A 96 3.19 -10.56 6.38
CA VAL A 96 2.03 -9.72 6.05
C VAL A 96 0.80 -10.17 6.85
N SER A 97 0.55 -11.48 6.90
CA SER A 97 -0.56 -12.07 7.67
C SER A 97 -0.41 -11.84 9.18
N LEU A 98 0.80 -12.01 9.72
CA LEU A 98 1.10 -11.72 11.12
C LEU A 98 0.86 -10.25 11.46
N LEU A 99 1.39 -9.32 10.66
CA LEU A 99 1.21 -7.88 10.87
C LEU A 99 -0.27 -7.50 10.82
N SER A 100 -1.02 -8.02 9.83
CA SER A 100 -2.47 -7.81 9.72
C SER A 100 -3.22 -8.32 10.95
N SER A 101 -2.83 -9.50 11.46
CA SER A 101 -3.41 -10.08 12.68
C SER A 101 -3.08 -9.27 13.95
N LEU A 102 -1.94 -8.59 13.97
CA LEU A 102 -1.55 -7.64 15.02
C LEU A 102 -2.19 -6.26 14.85
N GLY A 103 -2.99 -6.06 13.79
CA GLY A 103 -3.70 -4.81 13.52
C GLY A 103 -2.93 -3.79 12.68
N TYR A 104 -1.88 -4.21 11.96
CA TYR A 104 -1.10 -3.38 11.05
C TYR A 104 -1.33 -3.79 9.59
N TYR A 105 -1.77 -2.85 8.78
CA TYR A 105 -2.18 -3.08 7.40
C TYR A 105 -1.27 -2.36 6.43
N SER A 106 -1.10 -2.93 5.23
CA SER A 106 -0.33 -2.33 4.15
C SER A 106 -0.87 -0.94 3.82
N TYR A 107 -0.02 0.07 3.93
CA TYR A 107 -0.33 1.47 3.65
C TYR A 107 0.09 1.83 2.23
N VAL A 108 1.35 1.60 1.87
CA VAL A 108 1.90 1.92 0.56
C VAL A 108 3.17 1.12 0.29
N GLU A 109 3.35 0.68 -0.94
CA GLU A 109 4.59 0.10 -1.43
C GLU A 109 5.42 1.17 -2.15
N VAL A 110 6.72 1.23 -1.85
CA VAL A 110 7.68 2.15 -2.46
C VAL A 110 8.75 1.33 -3.15
N VAL A 111 8.77 1.38 -4.49
CA VAL A 111 9.87 0.82 -5.29
C VAL A 111 10.91 1.91 -5.53
N LYS A 112 12.18 1.58 -5.30
CA LYS A 112 13.28 2.54 -5.41
C LYS A 112 14.53 1.86 -5.96
N ASN A 113 15.11 2.45 -6.99
CA ASN A 113 16.43 2.07 -7.48
C ASN A 113 17.47 2.98 -6.82
N ARG A 114 18.39 2.39 -6.06
CA ARG A 114 19.43 3.08 -5.31
C ARG A 114 20.81 2.78 -5.88
N ILE A 115 21.62 3.81 -6.03
CA ILE A 115 23.07 3.70 -6.25
C ILE A 115 23.77 4.38 -5.10
N THR A 116 24.64 3.66 -4.40
CA THR A 116 25.36 4.18 -3.24
C THR A 116 26.80 4.49 -3.60
N TYR A 117 27.22 5.71 -3.28
CA TYR A 117 28.60 6.18 -3.37
C TYR A 117 29.15 6.41 -1.97
N GLU A 118 30.31 5.84 -1.66
CA GLU A 118 30.89 5.93 -0.32
C GLU A 118 32.29 6.51 -0.32
N LEU A 119 32.58 7.23 0.76
CA LEU A 119 33.92 7.66 1.15
C LEU A 119 34.08 7.40 2.64
N LYS A 120 35.17 6.76 3.04
CA LYS A 120 35.44 6.46 4.44
C LYS A 120 36.75 7.10 4.89
N ASN A 121 36.71 7.72 6.06
CA ASN A 121 37.92 8.17 6.76
C ASN A 121 37.99 7.50 8.16
N LYS A 122 38.91 7.97 9.01
CA LYS A 122 39.11 7.37 10.35
C LYS A 122 37.88 7.48 11.25
N ASN A 123 37.10 8.56 11.11
CA ASN A 123 36.05 8.92 12.06
C ASN A 123 34.63 8.68 11.49
N TYR A 124 34.49 8.79 10.17
CA TYR A 124 33.21 8.83 9.48
C TYR A 124 33.19 7.93 8.25
N LYS A 125 32.01 7.36 8.02
CA LYS A 125 31.61 6.85 6.71
C LYS A 125 30.62 7.86 6.12
N TYR A 126 30.95 8.42 4.96
CA TYR A 126 30.07 9.28 4.19
C TYR A 126 29.43 8.44 3.10
N SER A 127 28.11 8.57 2.95
CA SER A 127 27.35 7.91 1.89
C SER A 127 26.57 8.96 1.09
N ILE A 128 26.54 8.81 -0.23
CA ILE A 128 25.65 9.53 -1.13
C ILE A 128 24.78 8.48 -1.79
N MET A 129 23.51 8.43 -1.44
CA MET A 129 22.55 7.49 -2.00
C MET A 129 21.72 8.22 -3.05
N ILE A 130 21.86 7.81 -4.30
CA ILE A 130 21.11 8.35 -5.42
C ILE A 130 19.93 7.43 -5.67
N ASP A 131 18.75 7.95 -5.39
CA ASP A 131 17.51 7.20 -5.40
C ASP A 131 16.65 7.61 -6.58
N THR A 132 16.10 6.64 -7.30
CA THR A 132 15.09 6.87 -8.34
C THR A 132 13.82 6.12 -7.98
N LEU A 133 12.75 6.87 -7.78
CA LEU A 133 11.41 6.33 -7.59
C LEU A 133 10.70 6.33 -8.94
N PRO A 134 10.28 5.15 -9.47
CA PRO A 134 9.55 5.06 -10.72
C PRO A 134 8.34 6.00 -10.74
N GLU A 135 8.12 6.69 -11.88
CA GLU A 135 7.04 7.66 -12.10
C GLU A 135 7.04 8.94 -11.24
N ILE A 136 7.93 9.07 -10.26
CA ILE A 136 8.00 10.24 -9.36
C ILE A 136 9.25 11.08 -9.65
N GLY A 137 10.42 10.45 -9.71
CA GLY A 137 11.67 11.13 -10.02
C GLY A 137 12.84 10.77 -9.11
N GLY A 138 13.92 11.56 -9.24
CA GLY A 138 15.19 11.31 -8.57
C GLY A 138 15.37 12.10 -7.27
N PHE A 139 16.12 11.50 -6.35
CA PHE A 139 16.46 12.02 -5.04
C PHE A 139 17.93 11.71 -4.72
N ALA A 140 18.49 12.48 -3.79
CA ALA A 140 19.81 12.23 -3.24
C ALA A 140 19.76 12.34 -1.72
N GLU A 141 20.23 11.31 -1.02
CA GLU A 141 20.41 11.31 0.43
C GLU A 141 21.90 11.40 0.73
N PHE A 142 22.29 12.39 1.52
CA PHE A 142 23.63 12.52 2.08
C PHE A 142 23.59 12.01 3.51
N GLU A 143 24.39 10.99 3.81
CA GLU A 143 24.41 10.33 5.10
C GLU A 143 25.83 10.35 5.68
N ILE A 144 25.92 10.55 7.00
CA ILE A 144 27.13 10.32 7.77
C ILE A 144 26.84 9.31 8.88
N LEU A 145 27.68 8.29 8.93
CA LEU A 145 27.66 7.29 9.98
C LEU A 145 28.92 7.38 10.86
N SER A 146 28.71 7.47 12.17
CA SER A 146 29.74 7.57 13.22
C SER A 146 29.56 6.52 14.30
N LYS A 147 30.63 6.21 15.04
CA LYS A 147 30.53 5.43 16.28
C LYS A 147 29.97 6.32 17.39
N ARG A 148 29.05 5.78 18.22
CA ARG A 148 28.27 6.51 19.23
C ARG A 148 29.11 7.25 20.29
N ASN A 149 30.34 6.80 20.55
CA ASN A 149 31.17 7.32 21.65
C ASN A 149 32.20 8.36 21.18
N GLU A 150 32.24 8.67 19.88
CA GLU A 150 33.29 9.51 19.30
C GLU A 150 32.84 10.95 19.04
N ASN A 151 31.54 11.20 18.82
CA ASN A 151 31.05 12.52 18.43
C ASN A 151 29.67 12.82 19.06
N THR A 152 29.46 14.08 19.41
CA THR A 152 28.17 14.64 19.83
C THR A 152 27.21 14.80 18.63
N LYS A 153 25.91 14.95 18.89
CA LYS A 153 24.91 15.18 17.82
C LYS A 153 25.17 16.47 17.05
N GLU A 154 25.66 17.51 17.72
CA GLU A 154 25.94 18.82 17.12
C GLU A 154 27.13 18.77 16.16
N GLU A 155 28.19 18.03 16.52
CA GLU A 155 29.34 17.79 15.66
C GLU A 155 28.95 17.03 14.39
N LEU A 156 28.11 16.00 14.51
CA LEU A 156 27.60 15.26 13.35
C LEU A 156 26.77 16.14 12.42
N LYS A 157 25.96 17.04 12.97
CA LYS A 157 25.17 17.99 12.16
C LYS A 157 26.06 18.97 11.41
N LYS A 158 27.08 19.51 12.09
CA LYS A 158 28.05 20.42 11.47
C LYS A 158 28.83 19.70 10.36
N GLU A 159 29.25 18.46 10.60
CA GLU A 159 29.95 17.66 9.60
C GLU A 159 29.04 17.32 8.40
N LEU A 160 27.77 16.98 8.64
CA LEU A 160 26.82 16.75 7.56
C LEU A 160 26.59 18.01 6.72
N SER A 161 26.42 19.16 7.36
CA SER A 161 26.28 20.44 6.66
C SER A 161 27.54 20.77 5.84
N ASN A 162 28.74 20.57 6.40
CA ASN A 162 30.00 20.73 5.68
C ASN A 162 30.08 19.78 4.47
N PHE A 163 29.68 18.52 4.63
CA PHE A 163 29.65 17.54 3.57
C PHE A 163 28.70 17.95 2.44
N VAL A 164 27.45 18.30 2.76
CA VAL A 164 26.44 18.75 1.80
C VAL A 164 26.87 20.05 1.10
N SER A 165 27.56 20.96 1.80
CA SER A 165 28.02 22.23 1.23
C SER A 165 28.96 22.07 0.03
N LYS A 166 29.68 20.93 -0.07
CA LYS A 166 30.54 20.58 -1.21
C LYS A 166 29.74 20.43 -2.51
N PHE A 167 28.43 20.20 -2.41
CA PHE A 167 27.50 20.04 -3.53
C PHE A 167 26.61 21.28 -3.75
N SER A 168 26.85 22.38 -3.04
CA SER A 168 26.04 23.62 -3.10
C SER A 168 25.86 24.19 -4.50
N LYS A 169 26.83 24.00 -5.40
CA LYS A 169 26.76 24.41 -6.82
C LYS A 169 25.57 23.80 -7.57
N LEU A 170 25.07 22.65 -7.12
CA LEU A 170 23.92 21.97 -7.72
C LEU A 170 22.58 22.62 -7.37
N LYS A 171 22.53 23.48 -6.34
CA LYS A 171 21.31 24.16 -5.86
C LYS A 171 20.15 23.18 -5.64
N LEU A 172 20.45 22.03 -5.02
CA LEU A 172 19.44 21.01 -4.74
C LEU A 172 18.40 21.54 -3.76
N THR A 173 17.14 21.14 -3.94
CA THR A 173 16.04 21.50 -3.03
C THR A 173 15.84 20.39 -2.01
N GLU A 174 15.77 20.74 -0.74
CA GLU A 174 15.57 19.77 0.35
C GLU A 174 14.21 19.06 0.21
N ALA A 175 14.20 17.76 0.49
CA ALA A 175 13.04 16.89 0.45
C ALA A 175 12.77 16.33 1.86
N THR A 176 11.90 17.00 2.60
CA THR A 176 11.64 16.70 4.03
C THR A 176 10.59 15.61 4.26
N ARG A 177 9.79 15.26 3.24
CA ARG A 177 8.80 14.17 3.32
C ARG A 177 9.50 12.81 3.19
N PRO A 178 9.08 11.78 3.96
CA PRO A 178 9.56 10.41 3.73
C PRO A 178 9.00 9.88 2.41
N TYR A 179 9.70 8.94 1.77
CA TYR A 179 9.30 8.40 0.46
C TYR A 179 7.88 7.82 0.45
N ARG A 180 7.46 7.14 1.51
CA ARG A 180 6.09 6.61 1.63
C ARG A 180 5.03 7.71 1.47
N ASP A 181 5.26 8.91 2.02
CA ASP A 181 4.30 10.00 1.99
C ASP A 181 4.28 10.65 0.59
N ILE A 182 5.44 10.69 -0.08
CA ILE A 182 5.56 11.17 -1.47
C ILE A 182 4.81 10.22 -2.42
N VAL A 183 5.05 8.91 -2.29
CA VAL A 183 4.39 7.88 -3.12
C VAL A 183 2.89 7.81 -2.84
N ALA A 184 2.46 7.85 -1.58
CA ALA A 184 1.05 7.89 -1.22
C ALA A 184 0.35 9.12 -1.83
N GLY A 185 0.99 10.30 -1.78
CA GLY A 185 0.48 11.51 -2.42
C GLY A 185 0.34 11.36 -3.94
N HIS A 186 1.33 10.77 -4.61
CA HIS A 186 1.25 10.47 -6.05
C HIS A 186 0.11 9.51 -6.40
N ILE A 187 -0.06 8.43 -5.62
CA ILE A 187 -1.17 7.48 -5.79
C ILE A 187 -2.52 8.19 -5.61
N LYS A 188 -2.66 9.03 -4.57
CA LYS A 188 -3.88 9.82 -4.35
C LYS A 188 -4.17 10.75 -5.52
N GLN A 189 -3.16 11.47 -6.02
CA GLN A 189 -3.31 12.35 -7.18
C GLN A 189 -3.79 11.58 -8.41
N LYS A 190 -3.29 10.36 -8.65
CA LYS A 190 -3.77 9.48 -9.73
C LYS A 190 -5.22 9.01 -9.51
N LEU A 191 -5.60 8.69 -8.27
CA LEU A 191 -6.95 8.24 -7.92
C LEU A 191 -7.99 9.36 -8.06
N VAL A 192 -7.66 10.55 -7.56
CA VAL A 192 -8.59 11.69 -7.41
C VAL A 192 -8.54 12.64 -8.60
N LYS A 193 -7.40 12.73 -9.29
CA LYS A 193 -7.17 13.61 -10.46
C LYS A 193 -7.51 15.08 -10.20
N ASN A 194 -7.27 15.56 -8.98
CA ASN A 194 -7.57 16.92 -8.50
C ASN A 194 -9.06 17.31 -8.58
N LYS A 195 -9.96 16.34 -8.38
CA LYS A 195 -11.42 16.57 -8.42
C LYS A 195 -12.02 16.43 -7.04
N GLU A 196 -13.15 17.08 -6.85
CA GLU A 196 -14.01 16.81 -5.69
C GLU A 196 -14.52 15.37 -5.73
N ILE A 197 -14.33 14.66 -4.62
CA ILE A 197 -14.78 13.27 -4.45
C ILE A 197 -16.16 13.30 -3.79
N LEU A 198 -17.17 12.84 -4.52
CA LEU A 198 -18.51 12.63 -3.97
C LEU A 198 -18.78 11.13 -3.74
N ASN A 199 -18.30 10.30 -4.67
CA ASN A 199 -18.56 8.87 -4.67
C ASN A 199 -17.27 8.06 -4.59
N LEU A 200 -17.34 6.94 -3.88
CA LEU A 200 -16.29 5.94 -3.81
C LEU A 200 -16.86 4.61 -4.30
N CYS A 201 -16.34 4.11 -5.42
CA CYS A 201 -16.76 2.88 -6.06
C CYS A 201 -15.74 1.77 -5.78
N ILE A 202 -16.15 0.72 -5.08
CA ILE A 202 -15.27 -0.37 -4.63
C ILE A 202 -15.64 -1.67 -5.36
N ASN A 203 -14.64 -2.32 -5.95
CA ASN A 203 -14.79 -3.67 -6.46
C ASN A 203 -14.91 -4.66 -5.30
N LEU A 204 -15.96 -5.47 -5.30
CA LEU A 204 -16.09 -6.59 -4.37
C LEU A 204 -15.62 -7.91 -4.97
N ASP A 205 -15.30 -7.94 -6.28
CA ASP A 205 -14.74 -9.13 -6.92
C ASP A 205 -13.35 -9.44 -6.33
N GLY A 206 -12.99 -10.72 -6.29
CA GLY A 206 -11.86 -11.22 -5.51
C GLY A 206 -12.37 -12.23 -4.49
N GLU A 207 -12.43 -11.83 -3.22
CA GLU A 207 -12.95 -12.65 -2.12
C GLU A 207 -14.40 -13.08 -2.34
N LEU A 208 -15.28 -12.17 -2.75
CA LEU A 208 -16.69 -12.50 -2.97
C LEU A 208 -16.84 -13.58 -4.07
N SER A 209 -16.09 -13.43 -5.16
CA SER A 209 -16.03 -14.43 -6.23
C SER A 209 -15.44 -15.77 -5.76
N ARG A 210 -14.51 -15.76 -4.80
CA ARG A 210 -13.93 -16.96 -4.20
C ARG A 210 -14.99 -17.72 -3.40
N TYR A 211 -15.74 -17.04 -2.55
CA TYR A 211 -16.81 -17.66 -1.77
C TYR A 211 -17.96 -18.17 -2.66
N GLU A 212 -18.36 -17.41 -3.68
CA GLU A 212 -19.40 -17.83 -4.64
C GLU A 212 -18.99 -19.10 -5.40
N LYS A 213 -17.74 -19.18 -5.87
CA LYS A 213 -17.21 -20.39 -6.52
C LYS A 213 -17.19 -21.58 -5.56
N ASN A 214 -16.84 -21.34 -4.30
CA ASN A 214 -16.77 -22.39 -3.29
C ASN A 214 -18.17 -22.91 -2.94
N PHE A 215 -19.15 -22.02 -2.80
CA PHE A 215 -20.57 -22.33 -2.68
C PHE A 215 -21.03 -23.25 -3.82
N PHE A 216 -20.81 -22.83 -5.07
CA PHE A 216 -21.28 -23.59 -6.23
C PHE A 216 -20.64 -24.97 -6.31
N LYS A 217 -19.34 -25.08 -6.04
CA LYS A 217 -18.63 -26.37 -6.04
C LYS A 217 -19.14 -27.32 -4.97
N LYS A 218 -19.31 -26.82 -3.73
CA LYS A 218 -19.76 -27.65 -2.60
C LYS A 218 -21.21 -28.13 -2.76
N ASN A 219 -22.04 -27.32 -3.41
CA ASN A 219 -23.48 -27.58 -3.50
C ASN A 219 -23.94 -28.04 -4.89
N GLN A 220 -23.04 -28.43 -5.79
CA GLN A 220 -23.36 -28.73 -7.19
C GLN A 220 -24.47 -29.79 -7.34
N ASP A 221 -24.42 -30.84 -6.53
CA ASP A 221 -25.42 -31.93 -6.56
C ASP A 221 -26.79 -31.45 -6.08
N GLN A 222 -26.82 -30.66 -4.99
CA GLN A 222 -28.05 -30.10 -4.45
C GLN A 222 -28.66 -29.08 -5.42
N ILE A 223 -27.84 -28.21 -6.01
CA ILE A 223 -28.25 -27.27 -7.06
C ILE A 223 -28.91 -28.03 -8.22
N SER A 224 -28.28 -29.13 -8.66
CA SER A 224 -28.80 -29.94 -9.78
C SER A 224 -30.13 -30.61 -9.44
N LYS A 225 -30.30 -31.09 -8.20
CA LYS A 225 -31.57 -31.63 -7.70
C LYS A 225 -32.67 -30.56 -7.66
N ILE A 226 -32.38 -29.38 -7.10
CA ILE A 226 -33.33 -28.24 -7.02
C ILE A 226 -33.77 -27.79 -8.42
N CYS A 227 -32.83 -27.80 -9.38
CA CYS A 227 -33.11 -27.37 -10.74
C CYS A 227 -33.68 -28.49 -11.64
N GLY A 228 -33.73 -29.74 -11.17
CA GLY A 228 -34.16 -30.91 -11.93
C GLY A 228 -33.23 -31.30 -13.09
N LYS A 229 -32.04 -30.70 -13.18
CA LYS A 229 -31.04 -30.96 -14.21
C LYS A 229 -29.64 -30.50 -13.74
N PRO A 230 -28.56 -31.05 -14.30
CA PRO A 230 -27.21 -30.54 -14.05
C PRO A 230 -27.08 -29.07 -14.46
N ILE A 231 -26.65 -28.21 -13.53
CA ILE A 231 -26.41 -26.79 -13.79
C ILE A 231 -24.91 -26.54 -13.94
N LYS A 232 -24.52 -25.82 -15.00
CA LYS A 232 -23.15 -25.34 -15.19
C LYS A 232 -22.96 -24.00 -14.50
N TRP A 233 -21.72 -23.68 -14.10
CA TRP A 233 -21.37 -22.42 -13.43
C TRP A 233 -21.91 -21.17 -14.15
N ARG A 234 -21.76 -21.11 -15.49
CA ARG A 234 -22.26 -19.98 -16.28
C ARG A 234 -23.78 -19.86 -16.26
N GLU A 235 -24.48 -20.99 -16.29
CA GLU A 235 -25.94 -21.01 -16.21
C GLU A 235 -26.42 -20.54 -14.83
N TYR A 236 -25.73 -20.93 -13.74
CA TYR A 236 -25.97 -20.39 -12.41
C TYR A 236 -25.76 -18.87 -12.32
N LYS A 237 -24.65 -18.37 -12.91
CA LYS A 237 -24.33 -16.93 -12.89
C LYS A 237 -25.35 -16.06 -13.62
N ASP A 238 -25.77 -16.51 -14.80
CA ASP A 238 -26.47 -15.64 -15.75
C ASP A 238 -28.01 -15.80 -15.70
N ASN A 239 -28.55 -16.77 -14.93
CA ASN A 239 -29.98 -17.09 -14.91
C ASN A 239 -30.68 -16.68 -13.60
N GLU A 240 -31.45 -15.59 -13.65
CA GLU A 240 -32.21 -15.05 -12.52
C GLU A 240 -33.29 -16.02 -11.98
N SER A 241 -33.84 -16.89 -12.83
CA SER A 241 -34.81 -17.89 -12.37
C SER A 241 -34.17 -18.99 -11.53
N ILE A 242 -32.92 -19.35 -11.82
CA ILE A 242 -32.16 -20.31 -11.00
C ILE A 242 -31.81 -19.64 -9.67
N ASP A 243 -31.41 -18.38 -9.73
CA ASP A 243 -31.02 -17.60 -8.56
C ASP A 243 -32.07 -17.61 -7.44
N LYS A 244 -33.32 -17.31 -7.79
CA LYS A 244 -34.47 -17.33 -6.85
C LYS A 244 -34.70 -18.70 -6.22
N LYS A 245 -34.47 -19.79 -6.95
CA LYS A 245 -34.63 -21.16 -6.43
C LYS A 245 -33.53 -21.54 -5.45
N LEU A 246 -32.33 -21.00 -5.62
CA LEU A 246 -31.16 -21.32 -4.82
C LEU A 246 -31.00 -20.43 -3.59
N TYR A 247 -31.81 -19.37 -3.45
CA TYR A 247 -31.74 -18.42 -2.32
C TYR A 247 -31.69 -19.11 -0.94
N PRO A 248 -32.54 -20.10 -0.60
CA PRO A 248 -32.47 -20.77 0.71
C PRO A 248 -31.13 -21.49 0.93
N LEU A 249 -30.60 -22.11 -0.12
CA LEU A 249 -29.32 -22.84 -0.08
C LEU A 249 -28.13 -21.88 0.06
N VAL A 250 -28.22 -20.69 -0.54
CA VAL A 250 -27.25 -19.61 -0.37
C VAL A 250 -27.24 -19.12 1.08
N GLU A 251 -28.41 -18.86 1.68
CA GLU A 251 -28.51 -18.43 3.09
C GLU A 251 -27.89 -19.50 4.02
N GLU A 252 -28.26 -20.78 3.85
CA GLU A 252 -27.70 -21.88 4.66
C GLU A 252 -26.17 -21.96 4.55
N TYR A 253 -25.63 -21.89 3.33
CA TYR A 253 -24.20 -21.89 3.11
C TYR A 253 -23.53 -20.72 3.83
N LEU A 254 -24.08 -19.51 3.69
CA LEU A 254 -23.50 -18.32 4.28
C LEU A 254 -23.63 -18.33 5.80
N GLU A 255 -24.73 -18.81 6.38
CA GLU A 255 -24.87 -18.95 7.83
C GLU A 255 -23.75 -19.82 8.42
N SER A 256 -23.45 -20.95 7.79
CA SER A 256 -22.35 -21.85 8.19
C SER A 256 -20.94 -21.33 7.91
N LEU A 257 -20.81 -20.30 7.05
CA LEU A 257 -19.52 -19.77 6.63
C LEU A 257 -18.85 -18.94 7.73
N ILE A 258 -17.60 -19.25 8.04
CA ILE A 258 -16.71 -18.40 8.83
C ILE A 258 -15.88 -17.56 7.87
N PHE A 259 -15.96 -16.24 8.00
CA PHE A 259 -15.12 -15.32 7.22
C PHE A 259 -13.68 -15.37 7.74
N ASP A 260 -12.79 -15.92 6.93
CA ASP A 260 -11.34 -15.94 7.17
C ASP A 260 -10.62 -14.72 6.55
N SER A 261 -11.30 -13.96 5.69
CA SER A 261 -10.73 -12.79 5.02
C SER A 261 -10.63 -11.59 5.95
N GLN A 262 -9.46 -11.36 6.54
CA GLN A 262 -9.17 -10.13 7.27
C GLN A 262 -9.31 -8.89 6.35
N GLY A 263 -8.86 -8.98 5.10
CA GLY A 263 -8.88 -7.87 4.15
C GLY A 263 -10.26 -7.22 4.02
N LEU A 264 -11.29 -8.02 3.82
CA LEU A 264 -12.68 -7.56 3.67
C LEU A 264 -13.25 -6.92 4.94
N LEU A 265 -12.97 -7.51 6.11
CA LEU A 265 -13.41 -6.96 7.39
C LEU A 265 -12.78 -5.59 7.65
N ILE A 266 -11.52 -5.41 7.27
CA ILE A 266 -10.80 -4.14 7.38
C ILE A 266 -11.34 -3.12 6.39
N THR A 267 -11.65 -3.52 5.16
CA THR A 267 -12.29 -2.63 4.16
C THR A 267 -13.57 -2.01 4.72
N SER A 268 -14.45 -2.83 5.31
CA SER A 268 -15.70 -2.33 5.92
C SER A 268 -15.44 -1.28 6.99
N LYS A 269 -14.45 -1.49 7.86
CA LYS A 269 -14.07 -0.53 8.91
C LYS A 269 -13.46 0.75 8.35
N LEU A 270 -12.61 0.67 7.33
CA LEU A 270 -12.00 1.84 6.68
C LEU A 270 -13.05 2.69 5.93
N LEU A 271 -13.99 2.05 5.24
CA LEU A 271 -15.06 2.75 4.53
C LEU A 271 -15.94 3.59 5.47
N LYS A 272 -16.13 3.16 6.73
CA LYS A 272 -16.87 3.94 7.74
C LYS A 272 -16.16 5.24 8.13
N GLN A 273 -14.85 5.34 7.95
CA GLN A 273 -14.08 6.55 8.26
C GLN A 273 -14.15 7.61 7.16
N LEU A 274 -14.57 7.23 5.95
CA LEU A 274 -14.59 8.12 4.79
C LEU A 274 -15.98 8.76 4.63
N PRO A 275 -16.08 10.05 4.28
CA PRO A 275 -17.35 10.76 4.20
C PRO A 275 -18.12 10.55 2.88
N TYR A 276 -17.53 9.86 1.90
CA TYR A 276 -18.08 9.73 0.55
C TYR A 276 -19.30 8.82 0.46
N THR A 277 -20.15 8.97 -0.55
CA THR A 277 -21.17 7.96 -0.84
C THR A 277 -20.49 6.71 -1.42
N LYS A 278 -20.76 5.55 -0.83
CA LYS A 278 -20.11 4.28 -1.23
C LYS A 278 -20.99 3.52 -2.19
N TYR A 279 -20.42 3.15 -3.33
CA TYR A 279 -21.00 2.20 -4.26
C TYR A 279 -20.09 0.97 -4.35
N TYR A 280 -20.71 -0.19 -4.45
CA TYR A 280 -19.99 -1.45 -4.61
C TYR A 280 -20.29 -1.99 -5.98
N PHE A 281 -19.32 -2.60 -6.66
CA PHE A 281 -19.59 -3.26 -7.92
C PHE A 281 -19.01 -4.67 -7.94
N THR A 282 -19.71 -5.56 -8.64
CA THR A 282 -19.35 -6.98 -8.67
C THR A 282 -19.95 -7.69 -9.89
N LYS A 283 -19.29 -8.77 -10.30
CA LYS A 283 -19.78 -9.76 -11.28
C LYS A 283 -20.34 -11.03 -10.62
N VAL A 284 -20.49 -11.02 -9.30
CA VAL A 284 -21.06 -12.11 -8.53
C VAL A 284 -22.56 -12.13 -8.71
N ASN A 285 -23.14 -13.33 -8.67
CA ASN A 285 -24.57 -13.56 -8.70
C ASN A 285 -25.29 -12.68 -7.65
N GLU A 286 -26.42 -12.12 -8.05
CA GLU A 286 -27.12 -11.08 -7.30
C GLU A 286 -27.61 -11.55 -5.94
N SER A 287 -28.30 -12.69 -5.86
CA SER A 287 -28.76 -13.22 -4.56
C SER A 287 -27.58 -13.59 -3.66
N PHE A 288 -26.54 -14.23 -4.22
CA PHE A 288 -25.34 -14.56 -3.44
C PHE A 288 -24.72 -13.31 -2.81
N CYS A 289 -24.56 -12.25 -3.61
CA CYS A 289 -24.02 -10.99 -3.12
C CYS A 289 -24.90 -10.36 -2.04
N LYS A 290 -26.22 -10.31 -2.22
CA LYS A 290 -27.16 -9.74 -1.23
C LYS A 290 -27.10 -10.46 0.10
N SER A 291 -27.11 -11.79 0.09
CA SER A 291 -26.98 -12.62 1.29
C SER A 291 -25.63 -12.45 1.97
N PHE A 292 -24.56 -12.35 1.17
CA PHE A 292 -23.20 -12.17 1.68
C PHE A 292 -23.04 -10.82 2.39
N LEU A 293 -23.52 -9.73 1.77
CA LEU A 293 -23.47 -8.39 2.35
C LEU A 293 -24.37 -8.26 3.59
N LYS A 294 -25.53 -8.92 3.59
CA LYS A 294 -26.39 -9.06 4.78
C LYS A 294 -25.61 -9.68 5.95
N LYS A 295 -24.87 -10.78 5.72
CA LYS A 295 -24.02 -11.40 6.75
C LYS A 295 -22.91 -10.48 7.26
N LEU A 296 -22.40 -9.58 6.41
CA LEU A 296 -21.40 -8.57 6.80
C LEU A 296 -21.99 -7.31 7.44
N ASN A 297 -23.33 -7.23 7.59
CA ASN A 297 -24.04 -6.03 8.03
C ASN A 297 -23.71 -4.80 7.16
N ILE A 298 -23.66 -4.99 5.83
CA ILE A 298 -23.47 -3.93 4.83
C ILE A 298 -24.80 -3.70 4.10
N GLU A 299 -25.21 -2.43 3.96
CA GLU A 299 -26.43 -2.07 3.24
C GLU A 299 -26.30 -2.34 1.73
N ASN A 300 -27.30 -3.01 1.16
CA ASN A 300 -27.30 -3.49 -0.23
C ASN A 300 -27.65 -2.43 -1.26
N ASN A 301 -28.15 -1.27 -0.84
CA ASN A 301 -28.83 -0.32 -1.73
C ASN A 301 -27.91 0.33 -2.77
N ASN A 302 -26.58 0.21 -2.61
CA ASN A 302 -25.59 0.83 -3.49
C ASN A 302 -24.74 -0.20 -4.26
N VAL A 303 -25.24 -1.41 -4.47
CA VAL A 303 -24.54 -2.45 -5.24
C VAL A 303 -24.88 -2.35 -6.74
N LEU A 304 -23.84 -2.31 -7.56
CA LEU A 304 -23.88 -2.19 -9.01
C LEU A 304 -23.43 -3.52 -9.64
N TYR A 305 -24.38 -4.27 -10.19
CA TYR A 305 -24.11 -5.57 -10.80
C TYR A 305 -23.60 -5.42 -12.24
N ILE A 306 -22.40 -5.91 -12.52
CA ILE A 306 -21.79 -5.86 -13.84
C ILE A 306 -22.19 -7.10 -14.64
N LYS A 307 -23.06 -6.92 -15.66
CA LYS A 307 -23.46 -7.97 -16.61
C LYS A 307 -22.79 -7.74 -17.98
N ASN A 308 -22.69 -8.78 -18.81
CA ASN A 308 -22.39 -8.69 -20.25
C ASN A 308 -21.23 -7.76 -20.70
N ASN A 309 -20.03 -7.92 -20.11
CA ASN A 309 -18.82 -7.15 -20.47
C ASN A 309 -18.96 -5.61 -20.37
N GLU A 310 -19.95 -5.10 -19.63
CA GLU A 310 -20.10 -3.68 -19.41
C GLU A 310 -18.91 -3.10 -18.60
N THR A 311 -18.55 -1.86 -18.89
CA THR A 311 -17.55 -1.14 -18.11
C THR A 311 -18.21 -0.50 -16.89
N ILE A 312 -17.47 -0.42 -15.78
CA ILE A 312 -17.96 0.27 -14.57
C ILE A 312 -18.35 1.72 -14.87
N SER A 313 -17.64 2.41 -15.76
CA SER A 313 -17.98 3.78 -16.16
C SER A 313 -19.35 3.87 -16.86
N ASN A 314 -19.74 2.87 -17.64
CA ASN A 314 -21.06 2.84 -18.27
C ASN A 314 -22.15 2.56 -17.24
N ILE A 315 -21.91 1.64 -16.31
CA ILE A 315 -22.85 1.29 -15.25
C ILE A 315 -23.10 2.48 -14.31
N LEU A 316 -22.05 3.23 -13.96
CA LEU A 316 -22.19 4.46 -13.19
C LEU A 316 -23.10 5.47 -13.91
N LYS A 317 -22.92 5.65 -15.23
CA LYS A 317 -23.78 6.54 -16.03
C LYS A 317 -25.23 6.07 -16.07
N GLN A 318 -25.47 4.77 -16.28
CA GLN A 318 -26.82 4.18 -16.28
C GLN A 318 -27.55 4.41 -14.94
N ASN A 319 -26.81 4.44 -13.83
CA ASN A 319 -27.34 4.68 -12.49
C ASN A 319 -27.31 6.17 -12.08
N ASN A 320 -27.12 7.09 -13.03
CA ASN A 320 -27.03 8.55 -12.79
C ASN A 320 -25.91 8.97 -11.82
N ILE A 321 -24.85 8.16 -11.71
CA ILE A 321 -23.68 8.45 -10.86
C ILE A 321 -22.61 9.15 -11.70
N GLN A 322 -22.19 10.35 -11.27
CA GLN A 322 -21.22 11.15 -12.00
C GLN A 322 -19.80 10.57 -11.89
N VAL A 323 -19.32 9.96 -12.98
CA VAL A 323 -17.96 9.38 -13.07
C VAL A 323 -16.87 10.40 -12.74
N LYS A 324 -17.06 11.68 -13.11
CA LYS A 324 -16.05 12.74 -12.85
C LYS A 324 -15.81 13.00 -11.35
N ASN A 325 -16.79 12.74 -10.49
CA ASN A 325 -16.72 12.92 -9.04
C ASN A 325 -16.59 11.57 -8.29
N SER A 326 -16.23 10.51 -9.01
CA SER A 326 -16.15 9.16 -8.46
C SER A 326 -14.70 8.68 -8.46
N VAL A 327 -14.23 8.20 -7.30
CA VAL A 327 -12.98 7.43 -7.21
C VAL A 327 -13.34 5.96 -7.38
N ILE A 328 -12.74 5.31 -8.36
CA ILE A 328 -12.96 3.89 -8.66
C ILE A 328 -11.74 3.10 -8.20
N ILE A 329 -11.95 2.20 -7.23
CA ILE A 329 -10.95 1.23 -6.79
C ILE A 329 -11.33 -0.14 -7.37
N ASP A 330 -10.82 -0.42 -8.57
CA ASP A 330 -11.02 -1.69 -9.28
C ASP A 330 -9.92 -2.70 -8.99
N GLU A 331 -9.75 -3.03 -7.71
CA GLU A 331 -8.75 -3.98 -7.23
C GLU A 331 -9.44 -5.24 -6.70
N LYS A 332 -8.92 -6.42 -7.06
CA LYS A 332 -9.43 -7.70 -6.56
C LYS A 332 -8.77 -8.14 -5.26
N ASP A 333 -7.57 -7.63 -5.01
CA ASP A 333 -6.85 -7.86 -3.77
C ASP A 333 -7.25 -6.78 -2.76
N PHE A 334 -7.93 -7.21 -1.69
CA PHE A 334 -8.37 -6.32 -0.63
C PHE A 334 -7.21 -5.69 0.14
N LYS A 335 -5.99 -6.25 0.10
CA LYS A 335 -4.79 -5.57 0.63
C LYS A 335 -4.55 -4.26 -0.12
N ILE A 336 -4.61 -4.29 -1.45
CA ILE A 336 -4.42 -3.11 -2.31
C ILE A 336 -5.59 -2.14 -2.14
N THR A 337 -6.82 -2.64 -2.06
CA THR A 337 -8.00 -1.80 -1.74
C THR A 337 -7.81 -1.08 -0.42
N ASN A 338 -7.42 -1.79 0.65
CA ASN A 338 -7.20 -1.21 1.97
C ASN A 338 -6.07 -0.17 1.98
N SER A 339 -4.97 -0.43 1.28
CA SER A 339 -3.89 0.55 1.08
C SER A 339 -4.41 1.85 0.47
N LYS A 340 -5.19 1.78 -0.62
CA LYS A 340 -5.78 2.96 -1.26
C LYS A 340 -6.77 3.69 -0.35
N LEU A 341 -7.56 2.97 0.45
CA LEU A 341 -8.46 3.56 1.43
C LEU A 341 -7.70 4.28 2.55
N LEU A 342 -6.63 3.67 3.08
CA LEU A 342 -5.77 4.31 4.07
C LEU A 342 -5.10 5.57 3.52
N ILE A 343 -4.69 5.57 2.24
CA ILE A 343 -4.17 6.77 1.57
C ILE A 343 -5.23 7.88 1.51
N LEU A 344 -6.49 7.53 1.20
CA LEU A 344 -7.59 8.50 1.19
C LEU A 344 -7.97 9.03 2.59
N ILE A 345 -7.66 8.29 3.66
CA ILE A 345 -7.93 8.70 5.06
C ILE A 345 -6.87 9.68 5.59
N ASN A 346 -5.61 9.55 5.17
CA ASN A 346 -4.48 10.25 5.80
C ASN A 346 -4.20 11.66 5.30
N GLU A 347 -4.99 12.17 4.36
CA GLU A 347 -4.87 13.53 3.81
C GLU A 347 -6.24 14.09 3.50
#